data_AF-A0A0N0JMG2-F1
#
_entry.id   AF-A0A0N0JMG2-F1
#
_cell.length_a   1.000
_cell.length_b   1.000
_cell.length_c   1.000
_cell.angle_alpha   90.00
_cell.angle_beta   90.00
_cell.angle_gamma   90.00
#
_symmetry.space_group_name_H-M   'P 1'
#
loop_
_entity.id
_entity.type
_entity.pdbx_description
1 polymer ?
#
loop_
_entity_poly.entity_id
_entity_poly.type
_entity_poly.pdbx_seq_one_letter_code
_entity_poly.pdbx_strand_id
1 'polypeptide(L)'
;MLPQVPLVLECVVCQKPFWRNGAEVVAEVRAWSDVALPLGCRDAPYLIEPGEEGYLGALERLIAEHPDEERLLRLHAWWKGNDHHRSPSTKHQLAGESTSARRESNMEALMRQIEPGTPDSTLMRAELLRELGRFDDALQLLEAALPAGLDLARKRIRALCEARDRVVRPLG
;
A
#
# COMPACT_ATOMS: atom_id res chain seq x y z
N MET A 1 -15.44 6.86 -6.50
CA MET A 1 -14.37 6.79 -7.52
C MET A 1 -14.47 5.44 -8.21
N LEU A 2 -14.25 5.38 -9.52
CA LEU A 2 -14.11 4.11 -10.22
C LEU A 2 -12.83 3.40 -9.73
N PRO A 3 -12.80 2.06 -9.63
CA PRO A 3 -11.59 1.34 -9.29
C PRO A 3 -10.50 1.67 -10.31
N GLN A 4 -9.37 2.19 -9.83
CA GLN A 4 -8.19 2.37 -10.66
C GLN A 4 -7.52 1.01 -10.86
N VAL A 5 -7.13 0.72 -12.09
CA VAL A 5 -6.36 -0.49 -12.38
C VAL A 5 -4.99 -0.35 -11.71
N PRO A 6 -4.51 -1.36 -10.96
CA PRO A 6 -3.22 -1.31 -10.29
C PRO A 6 -2.07 -1.00 -11.28
N LEU A 7 -1.15 -0.13 -10.86
CA LEU A 7 0.04 0.21 -11.64
C LEU A 7 1.13 -0.87 -11.56
N VAL A 8 1.13 -1.64 -10.49
CA VAL A 8 2.02 -2.78 -10.28
C VAL A 8 1.17 -4.04 -10.27
N LEU A 9 1.62 -5.03 -11.03
CA LEU A 9 0.97 -6.32 -11.18
C LEU A 9 1.95 -7.43 -10.85
N GLU A 10 1.43 -8.55 -10.38
CA GLU A 10 2.18 -9.76 -10.10
C GLU A 10 1.65 -10.92 -10.95
N CYS A 11 2.57 -11.65 -11.57
CA CYS A 11 2.24 -12.88 -12.27
C CYS A 11 2.04 -14.04 -11.28
N VAL A 12 0.87 -14.69 -11.32
CA VAL A 12 0.55 -15.81 -10.41
C VAL A 12 1.45 -17.04 -10.59
N VAL A 13 2.14 -17.16 -11.72
CA VAL A 13 3.01 -18.31 -12.02
C VAL A 13 4.42 -18.10 -11.48
N CYS A 14 5.02 -16.93 -11.73
CA CYS A 14 6.43 -16.67 -11.37
C CYS A 14 6.61 -15.75 -10.17
N GLN A 15 5.52 -15.19 -9.62
CA GLN A 15 5.51 -14.28 -8.47
C GLN A 15 6.48 -13.10 -8.65
N LYS A 16 6.55 -12.60 -9.88
CA LYS A 16 7.35 -11.42 -10.23
C LYS A 16 6.44 -10.21 -10.31
N PRO A 17 6.63 -9.21 -9.44
CA PRO A 17 5.97 -7.92 -9.59
C PRO A 17 6.65 -7.13 -10.72
N PHE A 18 5.85 -6.38 -11.48
CA PHE A 18 6.33 -5.50 -12.55
C PHE A 18 5.39 -4.30 -12.72
N TRP A 19 5.92 -3.20 -13.27
CA TRP A 19 5.13 -2.05 -13.68
C TRP A 19 4.30 -2.40 -14.89
N ARG A 20 2.97 -2.20 -14.80
CA ARG A 20 2.05 -2.45 -15.92
C ARG A 20 2.46 -1.69 -17.18
N ASN A 21 2.94 -0.45 -17.03
CA ASN A 21 3.35 0.37 -18.16
C ASN A 21 4.71 -0.05 -18.75
N GLY A 22 5.48 -0.89 -18.05
CA GLY A 22 6.70 -1.50 -18.56
C GLY A 22 6.46 -2.84 -19.27
N ALA A 23 5.23 -3.34 -19.30
CA ALA A 23 4.89 -4.57 -20.00
C ALA A 23 4.76 -4.33 -21.50
N GLU A 24 5.34 -5.22 -22.30
CA GLU A 24 5.18 -5.22 -23.74
C GLU A 24 3.74 -5.62 -24.12
N VAL A 25 3.11 -4.82 -24.97
CA VAL A 25 1.79 -5.14 -25.53
C VAL A 25 1.97 -6.08 -26.71
N VAL A 26 1.77 -7.37 -26.46
CA VAL A 26 1.87 -8.42 -27.50
C VAL A 26 0.61 -8.53 -28.36
N ALA A 27 -0.55 -8.12 -27.83
CA ALA A 27 -1.83 -8.16 -28.51
C ALA A 27 -2.85 -7.24 -27.83
N GLU A 28 -3.81 -6.73 -28.61
CA GLU A 28 -4.99 -6.03 -28.12
C GLU A 28 -6.24 -6.72 -28.67
N VAL A 29 -7.22 -6.99 -27.79
CA VAL A 29 -8.45 -7.68 -28.15
C VAL A 29 -9.62 -6.83 -27.71
N ARG A 30 -10.56 -6.58 -28.62
CA ARG A 30 -11.80 -5.87 -28.27
C ARG A 30 -12.72 -6.79 -27.46
N ALA A 31 -13.19 -6.27 -26.33
CA ALA A 31 -14.23 -6.92 -25.55
C ALA A 31 -15.44 -7.23 -26.45
N TRP A 32 -15.95 -8.45 -26.33
CA TRP A 32 -17.12 -8.93 -27.08
C TRP A 32 -16.99 -8.91 -28.60
N SER A 33 -15.77 -8.99 -29.14
CA SER A 33 -15.55 -9.24 -30.56
C SER A 33 -15.48 -10.74 -30.86
N ASP A 34 -15.99 -11.15 -32.03
CA ASP A 34 -15.90 -12.53 -32.54
C ASP A 34 -14.48 -12.88 -33.07
N VAL A 35 -13.51 -12.00 -32.85
CA VAL A 35 -12.13 -12.18 -33.31
C VAL A 35 -11.44 -13.22 -32.43
N ALA A 36 -10.90 -14.27 -33.07
CA ALA A 36 -10.13 -15.28 -32.36
C ALA A 36 -8.93 -14.64 -31.65
N LEU A 37 -8.76 -14.98 -30.37
CA LEU A 37 -7.60 -14.56 -29.58
C LEU A 37 -6.29 -14.98 -30.27
N PRO A 38 -5.28 -14.10 -30.33
CA PRO A 38 -3.95 -14.44 -30.85
C PRO A 38 -3.35 -15.65 -30.13
N LEU A 39 -2.44 -16.34 -30.82
CA LEU A 39 -1.79 -17.54 -30.31
C LEU A 39 -1.05 -17.21 -29.00
N GLY A 40 -1.28 -18.00 -27.94
CA GLY A 40 -0.67 -17.77 -26.61
C GLY A 40 -1.51 -16.90 -25.67
N CYS A 41 -2.54 -16.18 -26.15
CA CYS A 41 -3.39 -15.37 -25.28
C CYS A 41 -4.42 -16.19 -24.48
N ARG A 42 -4.82 -17.38 -24.96
CA ARG A 42 -5.78 -18.24 -24.24
C ARG A 42 -5.23 -18.82 -22.94
N ASP A 43 -3.93 -19.11 -22.94
CA ASP A 43 -3.23 -19.75 -21.82
C ASP A 43 -2.44 -18.72 -20.98
N ALA A 44 -2.61 -17.42 -21.28
CA ALA A 44 -1.94 -16.36 -20.55
C ALA A 44 -2.40 -16.38 -19.07
N PRO A 45 -1.45 -16.42 -18.11
CA PRO A 45 -1.81 -16.46 -16.71
C PRO A 45 -2.47 -15.15 -16.28
N TYR A 46 -3.33 -15.24 -15.27
CA TYR A 46 -3.91 -14.06 -14.64
C TYR A 46 -2.84 -13.21 -13.95
N LEU A 47 -3.06 -11.91 -13.98
CA LEU A 47 -2.30 -10.94 -13.21
C LEU A 47 -3.13 -10.49 -12.01
N ILE A 48 -2.46 -10.33 -10.87
CA ILE A 48 -3.10 -9.85 -9.64
C ILE A 48 -2.39 -8.60 -9.14
N GLU A 49 -3.07 -7.83 -8.29
CA GLU A 49 -2.38 -6.81 -7.50
C GLU A 49 -1.51 -7.50 -6.43
N PRO A 50 -0.25 -7.10 -6.25
CA PRO A 50 0.58 -7.65 -5.19
C PRO A 50 -0.04 -7.44 -3.79
N GLY A 51 0.18 -8.40 -2.90
CA GLY A 51 0.00 -8.19 -1.46
C GLY A 51 1.15 -7.36 -0.87
N GLU A 52 1.13 -7.15 0.45
CA GLU A 52 2.24 -6.46 1.15
C GLU A 52 3.60 -7.10 0.83
N GLU A 53 3.70 -8.42 0.96
CA GLU A 53 4.92 -9.18 0.67
C GLU A 53 5.40 -9.00 -0.78
N GLY A 54 4.47 -8.93 -1.73
CA GLY A 54 4.79 -8.68 -3.13
C GLY A 54 5.37 -7.27 -3.36
N TYR A 55 4.81 -6.25 -2.70
CA TYR A 55 5.35 -4.89 -2.75
C TYR A 55 6.69 -4.75 -2.03
N LEU A 56 6.87 -5.39 -0.88
CA LEU A 56 8.16 -5.42 -0.18
C LEU A 56 9.23 -6.15 -1.02
N GLY A 57 8.86 -7.26 -1.67
CA GLY A 57 9.74 -7.97 -2.61
C GLY A 57 10.06 -7.14 -3.86
N ALA A 58 9.12 -6.30 -4.33
CA ALA A 58 9.36 -5.36 -5.43
C ALA A 58 10.43 -4.30 -5.06
N LEU A 59 10.37 -3.77 -3.84
CA LEU A 59 11.38 -2.84 -3.30
C LEU A 59 12.76 -3.50 -3.22
N GLU A 60 12.84 -4.75 -2.76
CA GLU A 60 14.11 -5.50 -2.69
C GLU A 60 14.70 -5.82 -4.07
N ARG A 61 13.83 -6.03 -5.07
CA ARG A 61 14.23 -6.26 -6.47
C ARG A 61 14.56 -4.98 -7.22
N LEU A 62 14.41 -3.81 -6.59
CA LEU A 62 14.70 -2.50 -7.18
C LEU A 62 14.01 -2.29 -8.54
N ILE A 63 12.72 -2.67 -8.62
CA ILE A 63 11.96 -2.49 -9.88
C ILE A 63 11.58 -1.02 -10.15
N ALA A 64 11.75 -0.13 -9.17
CA ALA A 64 11.51 1.30 -9.33
C ALA A 64 12.75 1.97 -9.93
N GLU A 65 12.55 2.71 -11.02
CA GLU A 65 13.60 3.48 -11.70
C GLU A 65 13.66 4.93 -11.20
N HIS A 66 12.58 5.40 -10.59
CA HIS A 66 12.42 6.78 -10.12
C HIS A 66 11.96 6.88 -8.66
N PRO A 67 12.30 7.97 -7.94
CA PRO A 67 11.88 8.15 -6.54
C PRO A 67 10.35 8.11 -6.33
N ASP A 68 9.57 8.61 -7.29
CA ASP A 68 8.10 8.59 -7.19
C ASP A 68 7.53 7.16 -7.29
N GLU A 69 8.15 6.30 -8.10
CA GLU A 69 7.81 4.89 -8.23
C GLU A 69 8.13 4.14 -6.95
N GLU A 70 9.30 4.38 -6.36
CA GLU A 70 9.66 3.80 -5.06
C GLU A 70 8.66 4.24 -3.98
N ARG A 71 8.33 5.53 -3.90
CA ARG A 71 7.33 6.05 -2.96
C ARG A 71 5.99 5.34 -3.12
N LEU A 72 5.56 5.10 -4.36
CA LEU A 72 4.33 4.37 -4.65
C LEU A 72 4.39 2.93 -4.16
N LEU A 73 5.48 2.20 -4.41
CA LEU A 73 5.67 0.83 -3.90
C LEU A 73 5.59 0.80 -2.36
N ARG A 74 6.26 1.74 -1.69
CA ARG A 74 6.25 1.84 -0.22
C ARG A 74 4.86 2.14 0.34
N LEU A 75 4.14 3.06 -0.31
CA LEU A 75 2.78 3.44 0.03
C LEU A 75 1.82 2.25 -0.09
N HIS A 76 1.89 1.52 -1.20
CA HIS A 76 1.05 0.35 -1.42
C HIS A 76 1.42 -0.80 -0.49
N ALA A 77 2.70 -1.03 -0.19
CA ALA A 77 3.10 -2.01 0.83
C ALA A 77 2.44 -1.71 2.19
N TRP A 78 2.49 -0.45 2.62
CA TRP A 78 1.86 -0.01 3.87
C TRP A 78 0.33 -0.20 3.85
N TRP A 79 -0.35 0.23 2.77
CA TRP A 79 -1.79 0.03 2.63
C TRP A 79 -2.19 -1.44 2.63
N LYS A 80 -1.48 -2.30 1.90
CA LYS A 80 -1.76 -3.74 1.85
C LYS A 80 -1.50 -4.44 3.18
N GLY A 81 -0.48 -4.02 3.93
CA GLY A 81 -0.24 -4.52 5.29
C GLY A 81 -1.41 -4.18 6.23
N ASN A 82 -2.06 -3.04 6.01
CA ASN A 82 -3.22 -2.59 6.75
C ASN A 82 -4.55 -3.19 6.25
N ASP A 83 -4.63 -3.63 4.99
CA ASP A 83 -5.81 -4.24 4.39
C ASP A 83 -6.18 -5.60 5.00
N HIS A 84 -5.24 -6.31 5.63
CA HIS A 84 -5.53 -7.54 6.40
C HIS A 84 -6.63 -7.30 7.45
N HIS A 85 -6.74 -6.07 7.94
CA HIS A 85 -7.74 -5.67 8.92
C HIS A 85 -9.08 -5.25 8.29
N ARG A 86 -9.20 -5.12 6.97
CA ARG A 86 -10.43 -4.65 6.28
C ARG A 86 -11.35 -5.77 5.79
N SER A 87 -10.95 -7.04 5.87
CA SER A 87 -11.81 -8.19 5.55
C SER A 87 -11.62 -9.36 6.55
N PRO A 88 -12.66 -9.76 7.30
CA PRO A 88 -12.59 -10.89 8.25
C PRO A 88 -12.36 -12.25 7.59
N SER A 89 -12.46 -12.35 6.26
CA SER A 89 -12.22 -13.56 5.47
C SER A 89 -10.75 -13.84 5.18
N THR A 90 -9.86 -12.86 5.31
CA THR A 90 -8.42 -13.03 5.07
C THR A 90 -7.73 -13.44 6.37
N LYS A 91 -7.80 -14.72 6.73
CA LYS A 91 -6.91 -15.32 7.74
C LYS A 91 -5.51 -15.49 7.15
N HIS A 92 -4.81 -14.39 6.86
CA HIS A 92 -3.36 -14.44 6.66
C HIS A 92 -2.65 -14.21 7.98
N GLN A 93 -1.81 -15.19 8.31
CA GLN A 93 -1.17 -15.45 9.58
C GLN A 93 -0.52 -14.20 10.21
N LEU A 94 -0.58 -14.17 11.54
CA LEU A 94 0.32 -13.41 12.41
C LEU A 94 1.72 -13.40 11.78
N ALA A 95 2.07 -12.25 11.23
CA ALA A 95 3.32 -12.05 10.54
C ALA A 95 4.48 -12.30 11.52
N GLY A 96 5.46 -13.14 11.14
CA GLY A 96 6.63 -13.42 11.99
C GLY A 96 7.49 -12.17 12.22
N GLU A 97 8.44 -12.25 13.15
CA GLU A 97 9.33 -11.11 13.51
C GLU A 97 10.04 -10.50 12.28
N SER A 98 10.47 -11.32 11.33
CA SER A 98 11.10 -10.87 10.08
C SER A 98 10.17 -10.02 9.20
N THR A 99 8.87 -10.29 9.23
CA THR A 99 7.87 -9.52 8.49
C THR A 99 7.60 -8.18 9.17
N SER A 100 7.64 -8.15 10.51
CA SER A 100 7.52 -6.91 11.30
C SER A 100 8.69 -5.94 11.02
N ALA A 101 9.93 -6.43 10.97
CA ALA A 101 11.09 -5.59 10.71
C ALA A 101 11.08 -4.96 9.30
N ARG A 102 10.68 -5.72 8.27
CA ARG A 102 10.54 -5.20 6.90
C ARG A 102 9.45 -4.15 6.81
N ARG A 103 8.32 -4.38 7.49
CA ARG A 103 7.22 -3.41 7.57
C ARG A 103 7.66 -2.11 8.25
N GLU A 104 8.31 -2.19 9.40
CA GLU A 104 8.82 -1.01 10.12
C GLU A 104 9.83 -0.24 9.27
N SER A 105 10.78 -0.93 8.65
CA SER A 105 11.76 -0.31 7.74
C SER A 105 11.08 0.40 6.56
N ASN A 106 10.04 -0.22 5.98
CA ASN A 106 9.25 0.40 4.93
C ASN A 106 8.55 1.68 5.41
N MET A 107 7.90 1.64 6.58
CA MET A 107 7.21 2.81 7.15
C MET A 107 8.18 3.96 7.44
N GLU A 108 9.37 3.67 7.98
CA GLU A 108 10.39 4.69 8.21
C GLU A 108 10.89 5.32 6.91
N ALA A 109 11.11 4.51 5.87
CA ALA A 109 11.53 5.00 4.57
C ALA A 109 10.43 5.83 3.89
N LEU A 110 9.18 5.37 3.95
CA LEU A 110 8.02 6.09 3.44
C LEU A 110 7.85 7.44 4.15
N MET A 111 7.98 7.47 5.47
CA MET A 111 7.88 8.71 6.26
C MET A 111 8.91 9.76 5.83
N ARG A 112 10.12 9.36 5.43
CA ARG A 112 11.16 10.27 4.92
C ARG A 112 10.84 10.85 3.53
N GLN A 113 9.97 10.19 2.76
CA GLN A 113 9.57 10.60 1.41
C GLN A 113 8.25 11.38 1.37
N ILE A 114 7.54 11.47 2.50
CA ILE A 114 6.33 12.27 2.62
C ILE A 114 6.71 13.71 2.92
N GLU A 115 6.59 14.56 1.90
CA GLU A 115 6.80 15.99 2.05
C GLU A 115 5.80 16.61 3.05
N PRO A 116 6.28 17.33 4.07
CA PRO A 116 5.41 18.05 4.99
C PRO A 116 4.70 19.20 4.26
N GLY A 117 3.56 19.64 4.79
CA GLY A 117 2.91 20.89 4.38
C GLY A 117 1.51 20.73 3.80
N THR A 118 0.98 19.52 3.70
CA THR A 118 -0.44 19.31 3.41
C THR A 118 -1.15 18.67 4.61
N PRO A 119 -2.47 18.90 4.77
CA PRO A 119 -3.25 18.23 5.79
C PRO A 119 -3.19 16.70 5.69
N ASP A 120 -3.22 16.17 4.46
CA ASP A 120 -3.14 14.73 4.21
C ASP A 120 -1.76 14.18 4.58
N SER A 121 -0.67 14.90 4.26
CA SER A 121 0.69 14.47 4.64
C SER A 121 0.90 14.50 6.14
N THR A 122 0.27 15.45 6.84
CA THR A 122 0.25 15.51 8.31
C THR A 122 -0.44 14.27 8.91
N LEU A 123 -1.64 13.93 8.45
CA LEU A 123 -2.37 12.76 8.94
C LEU A 123 -1.64 11.46 8.65
N MET A 124 -1.11 11.32 7.44
CA MET A 124 -0.40 10.11 7.02
C MET A 124 0.86 9.89 7.87
N ARG A 125 1.64 10.95 8.14
CA ARG A 125 2.81 10.87 9.02
C ARG A 125 2.43 10.55 10.47
N ALA A 126 1.35 11.13 10.99
CA ALA A 126 0.85 10.80 12.32
C ALA A 126 0.46 9.32 12.43
N GLU A 127 -0.19 8.76 11.41
CA GLU A 127 -0.56 7.35 11.40
C GLU A 127 0.66 6.43 11.33
N LEU A 128 1.66 6.74 10.49
CA LEU A 128 2.92 6.00 10.44
C LEU A 128 3.65 6.03 11.78
N LEU A 129 3.72 7.19 12.43
CA LEU A 129 4.33 7.32 13.76
C LEU A 129 3.59 6.49 14.81
N ARG A 130 2.25 6.47 14.77
CA ARG A 130 1.43 5.63 15.64
C ARG A 130 1.73 4.14 15.44
N GLU A 131 1.76 3.66 14.20
CA GLU A 131 2.05 2.25 13.89
C GLU A 131 3.49 1.84 14.26
N LEU A 132 4.44 2.78 14.15
CA LEU A 132 5.81 2.65 14.65
C LEU A 132 5.93 2.75 16.18
N GLY A 133 4.84 3.03 16.90
CA GLY A 133 4.84 3.17 18.37
C GLY A 133 5.38 4.49 18.90
N ARG A 134 5.63 5.47 18.02
CA ARG A 134 6.09 6.84 18.33
C ARG A 134 4.88 7.74 18.61
N PHE A 135 4.12 7.40 19.64
CA PHE A 135 2.82 8.01 19.92
C PHE A 135 2.91 9.50 20.25
N ASP A 136 3.95 9.92 21.00
CA ASP A 136 4.10 11.32 21.40
C ASP A 136 4.37 12.22 20.18
N ASP A 137 5.25 11.77 19.27
CA ASP A 137 5.51 12.44 17.99
C ASP A 137 4.23 12.52 17.12
N ALA A 138 3.44 11.44 17.10
CA ALA A 138 2.17 11.40 16.39
C ALA A 138 1.17 12.41 16.96
N LEU A 139 1.05 12.48 18.29
CA LEU A 139 0.18 13.44 18.98
C LEU A 139 0.60 14.87 18.68
N GLN A 140 1.90 15.17 18.70
CA GLN A 140 2.44 16.48 18.38
C GLN A 140 2.07 16.90 16.94
N LEU A 141 2.17 16.00 15.95
CA LEU A 141 1.71 16.30 14.58
C LEU A 141 0.21 16.61 14.51
N LEU A 142 -0.61 15.92 15.31
CA LEU A 142 -2.07 16.10 15.35
C LEU A 142 -2.52 17.37 16.09
N GLU A 143 -1.61 18.16 16.66
CA GLU A 143 -1.90 19.50 17.18
C GLU A 143 -2.01 20.54 16.07
N ALA A 144 -1.46 20.25 14.88
CA ALA A 144 -1.56 21.15 13.73
C ALA A 144 -3.02 21.43 13.34
N ALA A 145 -3.26 22.65 12.86
CA ALA A 145 -4.56 23.03 12.34
C ALA A 145 -4.86 22.24 11.04
N LEU A 146 -5.89 21.39 11.09
CA LEU A 146 -6.38 20.64 9.94
C LEU A 146 -7.76 21.17 9.51
N PRO A 147 -8.11 21.08 8.22
CA PRO A 147 -9.46 21.38 7.74
C PRO A 147 -10.52 20.55 8.47
N ALA A 148 -11.69 21.15 8.71
CA ALA A 148 -12.79 20.51 9.44
C ALA A 148 -13.22 19.14 8.84
N GLY A 149 -13.07 18.96 7.52
CA GLY A 149 -13.35 17.68 6.85
C GLY A 149 -12.47 16.51 7.33
N LEU A 150 -11.36 16.79 7.99
CA LEU A 150 -10.40 15.80 8.49
C LEU A 150 -10.50 15.56 10.01
N ASP A 151 -11.43 16.23 10.70
CA ASP A 151 -11.57 16.17 12.15
C ASP A 151 -11.83 14.76 12.67
N LEU A 152 -12.63 13.98 11.93
CA LEU A 152 -12.94 12.60 12.30
C LEU A 152 -11.69 11.72 12.26
N ALA A 153 -10.90 11.83 11.19
CA ALA A 153 -9.63 11.10 11.07
C ALA A 153 -8.66 11.51 12.18
N ARG A 154 -8.48 12.83 12.41
CA ARG A 154 -7.63 13.35 13.49
C ARG A 154 -8.03 12.80 14.85
N LYS A 155 -9.33 12.86 15.21
CA LYS A 155 -9.85 12.36 16.49
C LYS A 155 -9.60 10.87 16.64
N ARG A 156 -9.78 10.09 15.57
CA ARG A 156 -9.57 8.65 15.61
C ARG A 156 -8.09 8.28 15.80
N ILE A 157 -7.18 8.89 15.04
CA ILE A 157 -5.74 8.64 15.19
C ILE A 157 -5.31 9.05 16.61
N ARG A 158 -5.74 10.22 17.10
CA ARG A 158 -5.46 10.68 18.46
C ARG A 158 -5.90 9.68 19.52
N ALA A 159 -7.13 9.18 19.45
CA ALA A 159 -7.64 8.20 20.41
C ALA A 159 -6.82 6.90 20.40
N LEU A 160 -6.36 6.45 19.22
CA LEU A 160 -5.48 5.28 19.12
C LEU A 160 -4.09 5.56 19.70
N CYS A 161 -3.53 6.76 19.50
CA CYS A 161 -2.27 7.17 20.10
C CYS A 161 -2.36 7.22 21.64
N GLU A 162 -3.43 7.81 22.19
CA GLU A 162 -3.68 7.87 23.64
C GLU A 162 -3.83 6.48 24.25
N ALA A 163 -4.45 5.55 23.52
CA ALA A 163 -4.54 4.13 23.89
C ALA A 163 -3.23 3.34 23.66
N ARG A 164 -2.18 3.98 23.11
CA ARG A 164 -0.91 3.35 22.70
C ARG A 164 -1.11 2.14 21.78
N ASP A 165 -2.10 2.24 20.89
CA ASP A 165 -2.46 1.16 19.99
C ASP A 165 -1.71 1.29 18.66
N ARG A 166 -0.86 0.30 18.37
CA ARG A 166 -0.14 0.20 17.10
C ARG A 166 -0.97 -0.46 16.01
N VAL A 167 -2.01 -1.20 16.36
CA VAL A 167 -2.69 -2.14 15.46
C VAL A 167 -3.80 -1.42 14.70
N VAL A 168 -3.75 -1.50 13.36
CA VAL A 168 -4.88 -1.07 12.52
C VAL A 168 -6.01 -2.07 12.68
N ARG A 169 -7.25 -1.60 12.82
CA ARG A 169 -8.44 -2.45 12.92
C ARG A 169 -9.53 -1.94 11.98
N PRO A 170 -10.42 -2.82 11.48
CA PRO A 170 -11.56 -2.36 10.71
C PRO A 170 -12.40 -1.39 11.56
N LEU A 171 -12.96 -0.39 10.89
CA LEU A 171 -14.03 0.43 11.44
C LEU A 171 -15.23 -0.51 11.62
N GLY A 172 -15.55 -0.85 12.88
CA GLY A 172 -16.80 -1.51 13.24
C GLY A 172 -18.01 -0.60 13.05
#